data_AF-A0A1X0RAJ6-F1
#
_entry.id   AF-A0A1X0RAJ6-F1
#
_cell.length_a   1.000
_cell.length_b   1.000
_cell.length_c   1.000
_cell.angle_alpha   90.00
_cell.angle_beta   90.00
_cell.angle_gamma   90.00
#
_symmetry.space_group_name_H-M   'P 1'
#
loop_
_entity.id
_entity.type
_entity.pdbx_description
1 polymer ?
#
loop_
_entity_poly.entity_id
_entity_poly.type
_entity_poly.pdbx_seq_one_letter_code
_entity_poly.pdbx_strand_id
1 'polypeptide(L)'
;MNQLSAIGAHPKGFSSFLGTRFYSHIVRAQLEYGLAIIKSIIFLSKQLEDAQNVCLRRIFGGTHTSFTTVMLHMSKLPAMQERAYTLQFQSLLRSLTLPEDALLHLLLLIRQPRSHSQWYKLYRSSIWKRCPPNPKSLDRRSLRSKQREYRQDNLNNKRSTHISILLTYCRPTISLDLSERSRCICWRLGWLPGGRYKTLHTIHCLQMHRRLMMSQTISDPLSFLLNMLPTKKPRSPNTTLSWTIRWPTICRILYEPDYLYQAKPPPTHPLTSGKDS
;
A
#
# COMPACT_ATOMS: atom_id res chain seq x y z
N MET A 1 13.65 13.95 -5.39
CA MET A 1 12.27 13.47 -5.69
C MET A 1 11.91 13.43 -7.19
N ASN A 2 12.47 14.28 -8.06
CA ASN A 2 12.21 14.22 -9.52
C ASN A 2 12.72 12.93 -10.19
N GLN A 3 13.70 12.26 -9.57
CA GLN A 3 14.21 10.95 -9.99
C GLN A 3 13.15 9.84 -9.95
N LEU A 4 12.20 9.85 -8.99
CA LEU A 4 11.12 8.85 -8.97
C LEU A 4 10.24 8.96 -10.22
N SER A 5 9.91 10.20 -10.62
CA SER A 5 9.16 10.42 -11.86
C SER A 5 9.98 10.02 -13.08
N ALA A 6 11.28 10.30 -13.10
CA ALA A 6 12.17 9.95 -14.22
C ALA A 6 12.27 8.43 -14.43
N ILE A 7 12.18 7.63 -13.36
CA ILE A 7 12.19 6.16 -13.41
C ILE A 7 10.78 5.60 -13.72
N GLY A 8 9.78 6.46 -13.93
CA GLY A 8 8.41 6.06 -14.25
C GLY A 8 7.52 5.77 -13.05
N ALA A 9 7.93 6.08 -11.82
CA ALA A 9 7.10 5.94 -10.61
C ALA A 9 6.11 7.12 -10.46
N HIS A 10 5.22 7.24 -11.45
CA HIS A 10 4.14 8.23 -11.55
C HIS A 10 2.92 7.61 -12.25
N PRO A 11 1.73 8.24 -12.24
CA PRO A 11 0.48 7.60 -12.67
C PRO A 11 0.45 7.22 -14.15
N LYS A 12 1.21 7.95 -14.97
CA LYS A 12 1.36 7.72 -16.41
C LYS A 12 2.45 6.68 -16.77
N GLY A 13 3.11 6.09 -15.76
CA GLY A 13 4.30 5.25 -15.93
C GLY A 13 4.00 3.85 -15.42
N PHE A 14 4.74 3.39 -14.42
CA PHE A 14 4.44 2.14 -13.74
C PHE A 14 3.07 2.16 -13.05
N SER A 15 2.42 1.00 -12.99
CA SER A 15 1.23 0.81 -12.15
C SER A 15 1.52 1.22 -10.71
N SER A 16 0.51 1.73 -10.01
CA SER A 16 0.67 2.25 -8.64
C SER A 16 1.30 1.22 -7.69
N PHE A 17 1.00 -0.07 -7.84
CA PHE A 17 1.62 -1.12 -7.02
C PHE A 17 3.08 -1.34 -7.35
N LEU A 18 3.43 -1.38 -8.64
CA LEU A 18 4.80 -1.54 -9.06
C LEU A 18 5.62 -0.33 -8.61
N GLY A 19 5.11 0.89 -8.83
CA GLY A 19 5.71 2.12 -8.32
C GLY A 19 5.85 2.11 -6.79
N THR A 20 4.86 1.58 -6.07
CA THR A 20 4.94 1.46 -4.61
C THR A 20 5.94 0.42 -4.14
N ARG A 21 6.12 -0.69 -4.87
CA ARG A 21 7.19 -1.67 -4.60
C ARG A 21 8.57 -1.07 -4.87
N PHE A 22 8.75 -0.36 -5.99
CA PHE A 22 10.00 0.36 -6.27
C PHE A 22 10.33 1.35 -5.16
N TYR A 23 9.36 2.16 -4.74
CA TYR A 23 9.51 3.02 -3.56
C TYR A 23 9.94 2.20 -2.33
N SER A 24 9.25 1.10 -2.02
CA SER A 24 9.56 0.29 -0.84
C SER A 24 10.96 -0.34 -0.86
N HIS A 25 11.46 -0.71 -2.03
CA HIS A 25 12.74 -1.43 -2.15
C HIS A 25 13.94 -0.51 -2.30
N ILE A 26 13.76 0.66 -2.92
CA ILE A 26 14.87 1.57 -3.23
C ILE A 26 14.84 2.77 -2.29
N VAL A 27 13.83 3.64 -2.46
CA VAL A 27 13.77 4.92 -1.75
C VAL A 27 13.57 4.71 -0.26
N ARG A 28 12.60 3.89 0.11
CA ARG A 28 12.28 3.61 1.51
C ARG A 28 13.43 2.89 2.21
N ALA A 29 14.16 2.00 1.52
CA ALA A 29 15.31 1.32 2.10
C ALA A 29 16.40 2.31 2.53
N GLN A 30 16.64 3.37 1.75
CA GLN A 30 17.55 4.45 2.12
C GLN A 30 17.06 5.22 3.36
N LEU A 31 15.76 5.52 3.43
CA LEU A 31 15.14 6.16 4.60
C LEU A 31 15.18 5.28 5.87
N GLU A 32 15.31 3.96 5.70
CA GLU A 32 15.28 2.98 6.78
C GLU A 32 16.66 2.69 7.40
N TYR A 33 17.76 3.03 6.71
CA TYR A 33 19.12 2.61 7.06
C TYR A 33 19.52 2.92 8.52
N GLY A 34 19.05 4.04 9.09
CA GLY A 34 19.31 4.44 10.48
C GLY A 34 18.19 4.14 11.48
N LEU A 35 17.00 3.72 11.04
CA LEU A 35 15.81 3.65 11.90
C LEU A 35 15.89 2.55 12.98
N ALA A 36 16.68 1.52 12.73
CA ALA A 36 16.87 0.42 13.69
C ALA A 36 17.69 0.84 14.92
N ILE A 37 18.50 1.89 14.82
CA ILE A 37 19.56 2.22 15.80
C ILE A 37 19.36 3.61 16.41
N ILE A 38 18.75 4.56 15.69
CA ILE A 38 18.63 5.97 16.12
C ILE A 38 17.33 6.24 16.87
N LYS A 39 17.35 7.17 17.84
CA LYS A 39 16.16 7.71 18.49
C LYS A 39 15.29 8.40 17.46
N SER A 40 14.07 7.90 17.26
CA SER A 40 13.07 8.59 16.45
C SER A 40 12.67 9.89 17.15
N ILE A 41 13.37 10.99 16.86
CA ILE A 41 12.95 12.33 17.24
C ILE A 41 11.63 12.58 16.52
N ILE A 42 10.63 13.08 17.23
CA ILE A 42 9.28 13.34 16.70
C ILE A 42 9.36 14.09 15.36
N PHE A 43 10.26 15.08 15.30
CA PHE A 43 10.57 15.84 14.09
C PHE A 43 11.05 14.98 12.91
N LEU A 44 12.04 14.09 13.13
CA LEU A 44 12.55 13.20 12.09
C LEU A 44 11.48 12.20 11.64
N SER A 45 10.69 11.67 12.57
CA SER A 45 9.57 10.78 12.25
C SER A 45 8.56 11.48 11.33
N LYS A 46 8.22 12.73 11.65
CA LYS A 46 7.30 13.54 10.86
C LYS A 46 7.85 13.81 9.45
N GLN A 47 9.12 14.22 9.33
CA GLN A 47 9.74 14.43 8.03
C GLN A 47 9.75 13.17 7.16
N LEU A 48 10.03 12.01 7.76
CA LEU A 48 10.01 10.73 7.05
C LEU A 48 8.59 10.35 6.62
N GLU A 49 7.58 10.58 7.46
CA GLU A 49 6.18 10.38 7.09
C GLU A 49 5.74 11.33 5.97
N ASP A 50 6.13 12.60 6.03
CA ASP A 50 5.82 13.57 4.98
C ASP A 50 6.50 13.19 3.66
N ALA A 51 7.76 12.75 3.69
CA ALA A 51 8.47 12.24 2.51
C ALA A 51 7.77 11.01 1.91
N GLN A 52 7.36 10.05 2.75
CA GLN A 52 6.57 8.89 2.32
C GLN A 52 5.24 9.32 1.68
N ASN A 53 4.53 10.25 2.31
CA ASN A 53 3.25 10.77 1.85
C ASN A 53 3.36 11.45 0.49
N VAL A 54 4.40 12.25 0.27
CA VAL A 54 4.67 12.88 -1.03
C VAL A 54 4.96 11.83 -2.11
N CYS A 55 5.77 10.81 -1.81
CA CYS A 55 6.06 9.73 -2.76
C CYS A 55 4.79 8.96 -3.13
N LEU A 56 3.94 8.61 -2.17
CA LEU A 56 2.70 7.90 -2.43
C LEU A 56 1.71 8.72 -3.25
N ARG A 57 1.52 10.01 -2.90
CA ARG A 57 0.68 10.90 -3.70
C ARG A 57 1.17 10.97 -5.14
N ARG A 58 2.48 11.05 -5.35
CA ARG A 58 3.06 11.06 -6.70
C ARG A 58 2.81 9.75 -7.46
N ILE A 59 3.03 8.60 -6.83
CA ILE A 59 2.79 7.29 -7.46
C ILE A 59 1.31 7.12 -7.84
N PHE A 60 0.39 7.50 -6.96
CA PHE A 60 -1.04 7.34 -7.17
C PHE A 60 -1.70 8.49 -7.95
N GLY A 61 -0.99 9.59 -8.19
CA GLY A 61 -1.53 10.78 -8.87
C GLY A 61 -2.43 11.63 -7.99
N GLY A 62 -2.28 11.49 -6.67
CA GLY A 62 -3.02 12.25 -5.68
C GLY A 62 -2.51 13.68 -5.51
N THR A 63 -3.43 14.55 -5.12
CA THR A 63 -3.18 15.93 -4.68
C THR A 63 -2.66 15.99 -3.24
N HIS A 64 -2.29 17.18 -2.76
CA HIS A 64 -1.88 17.40 -1.36
C HIS A 64 -2.99 17.05 -0.35
N THR A 65 -4.27 17.15 -0.75
CA THR A 65 -5.44 16.75 0.04
C THR A 65 -5.72 15.25 0.03
N SER A 66 -5.01 14.48 -0.78
CA SER A 66 -5.26 13.04 -0.88
C SER A 66 -4.86 12.32 0.41
N PHE A 67 -5.77 11.44 0.87
CA PHE A 67 -5.61 10.64 2.08
C PHE A 67 -4.58 9.52 1.86
N THR A 68 -3.34 9.77 2.27
CA THR A 68 -2.24 8.81 2.13
C THR A 68 -2.42 7.56 2.98
N THR A 69 -3.19 7.63 4.06
CA THR A 69 -3.56 6.45 4.88
C THR A 69 -4.30 5.38 4.06
N VAL A 70 -5.15 5.80 3.11
CA VAL A 70 -5.82 4.88 2.18
C VAL A 70 -4.81 4.28 1.20
N MET A 71 -3.91 5.09 0.65
CA MET A 71 -2.84 4.63 -0.27
C MET A 71 -1.90 3.63 0.41
N LEU A 72 -1.52 3.88 1.67
CA LEU A 72 -0.74 2.96 2.51
C LEU A 72 -1.47 1.64 2.68
N HIS A 73 -2.76 1.67 3.04
CA HIS A 73 -3.57 0.47 3.21
C HIS A 73 -3.69 -0.32 1.89
N MET A 74 -4.01 0.34 0.78
CA MET A 74 -4.12 -0.29 -0.54
C MET A 74 -2.81 -0.96 -0.95
N SER A 75 -1.68 -0.29 -0.75
CA SER A 75 -0.35 -0.78 -1.10
C SER A 75 0.27 -1.74 -0.08
N LYS A 76 -0.42 -2.02 1.02
CA LYS A 76 0.08 -2.82 2.15
C LYS A 76 1.38 -2.26 2.75
N LEU A 77 1.59 -0.96 2.64
CA LEU A 77 2.74 -0.29 3.24
C LEU A 77 2.42 0.18 4.66
N PRO A 78 3.29 -0.08 5.64
CA PRO A 78 3.19 0.56 6.94
C PRO A 78 3.56 2.04 6.85
N ALA A 79 3.04 2.85 7.77
CA ALA A 79 3.54 4.20 8.03
C ALA A 79 5.03 4.14 8.45
N MET A 80 5.76 5.26 8.35
CA MET A 80 7.18 5.29 8.74
C MET A 80 7.37 5.00 10.24
N GLN A 81 6.49 5.51 11.10
CA GLN A 81 6.55 5.23 12.53
C GLN A 81 6.36 3.73 12.83
N GLU A 82 5.34 3.09 12.25
CA GLU A 82 5.08 1.65 12.40
C GLU A 82 6.26 0.80 11.92
N ARG A 83 6.93 1.26 10.85
CA ARG A 83 8.10 0.61 10.28
C ARG A 83 9.33 0.77 11.16
N ALA A 84 9.56 1.96 11.73
CA ALA A 84 10.64 2.21 12.67
C ALA A 84 10.54 1.27 13.88
N TYR A 85 9.34 1.16 14.49
CA TYR A 85 9.12 0.22 15.58
C TYR A 85 9.35 -1.24 15.17
N THR A 86 8.92 -1.62 13.96
CA THR A 86 9.17 -2.97 13.43
C THR A 86 10.66 -3.26 13.26
N LEU A 87 11.45 -2.30 12.78
CA LEU A 87 12.89 -2.44 12.56
C LEU A 87 13.66 -2.48 13.88
N GLN A 88 13.34 -1.58 14.81
CA GLN A 88 13.92 -1.56 16.16
C GLN A 88 13.64 -2.86 16.90
N PHE A 89 12.40 -3.35 16.80
CA PHE A 89 11.99 -4.64 17.35
C PHE A 89 12.79 -5.81 16.78
N GLN A 90 13.01 -5.85 15.46
CA GLN A 90 13.85 -6.87 14.82
C GLN A 90 15.30 -6.79 15.26
N SER A 91 15.85 -5.58 15.39
CA SER A 91 17.22 -5.37 15.87
C SER A 91 17.39 -5.87 17.30
N LEU A 92 16.40 -5.60 18.16
CA LEU A 92 16.41 -6.04 19.56
C LEU A 92 16.27 -7.57 19.69
N LEU A 93 15.53 -8.20 18.78
CA LEU A 93 15.47 -9.66 18.73
C LEU A 93 16.80 -10.26 18.28
N ARG A 94 17.48 -9.65 17.29
CA ARG A 94 18.79 -10.11 16.81
C ARG A 94 19.86 -10.04 17.90
N SER A 95 19.86 -9.02 18.76
CA SER A 95 20.84 -8.95 19.85
C SER A 95 20.70 -10.11 20.85
N LEU A 96 19.50 -10.68 21.01
CA LEU A 96 19.25 -11.82 21.90
C LEU A 96 19.75 -13.16 21.35
N THR A 97 19.91 -13.26 20.03
CA THR A 97 20.38 -14.47 19.34
C THR A 97 21.87 -14.41 18.99
N LEU A 98 22.52 -13.26 19.22
CA LEU A 98 23.94 -13.09 18.94
C LEU A 98 24.79 -13.65 20.10
N PRO A 99 26.00 -14.15 19.79
CA PRO A 99 27.02 -14.53 20.78
C PRO A 99 27.32 -13.42 21.79
N GLU A 100 27.77 -13.78 22.99
CA GLU A 100 27.98 -12.83 24.10
C GLU A 100 29.09 -11.80 23.83
N ASP A 101 30.05 -12.17 22.98
CA ASP A 101 31.16 -11.35 22.50
C ASP A 101 30.77 -10.35 21.39
N ALA A 102 29.56 -10.45 20.84
CA ALA A 102 29.09 -9.49 19.86
C ALA A 102 28.83 -8.12 20.52
N LEU A 103 29.31 -7.03 19.90
CA LEU A 103 29.05 -5.65 20.35
C LEU A 103 27.55 -5.36 20.57
N LEU A 104 26.68 -5.98 19.77
CA LEU A 104 25.22 -5.89 19.90
C LEU A 104 24.67 -6.62 21.14
N HIS A 105 25.34 -7.66 21.61
CA HIS A 105 25.01 -8.37 22.84
C HIS A 105 25.40 -7.54 24.08
N LEU A 106 26.53 -6.81 24.03
CA LEU A 106 26.92 -5.87 25.08
C LEU A 106 25.88 -4.74 25.28
N LEU A 107 25.12 -4.38 24.24
CA LEU A 107 23.99 -3.45 24.36
C LEU A 107 22.81 -4.00 25.21
N LEU A 108 22.77 -5.32 25.48
CA LEU A 108 21.79 -5.93 26.40
C LEU A 108 22.05 -5.56 27.86
N LEU A 109 23.29 -5.22 28.25
CA LEU A 109 23.61 -4.71 29.59
C LEU A 109 22.86 -3.40 29.89
N ILE A 110 22.42 -2.69 28.85
CA ILE A 110 21.64 -1.46 28.94
C ILE A 110 20.12 -1.72 29.10
N ARG A 111 19.69 -2.96 29.42
CA ARG A 111 18.31 -3.29 29.82
C ARG A 111 17.97 -2.92 31.26
N GLN A 112 18.92 -2.42 32.04
CA GLN A 112 18.64 -2.09 33.43
C GLN A 112 17.55 -1.00 33.54
N PRO A 113 16.58 -1.14 34.46
CA PRO A 113 15.50 -0.16 34.69
C PRO A 113 15.99 1.25 34.98
N ARG A 114 17.23 1.38 35.48
CA ARG A 114 17.91 2.64 35.80
C ARG A 114 18.59 3.30 34.60
N SER A 115 18.69 2.62 33.47
CA SER A 115 19.28 3.22 32.27
C SER A 115 18.24 4.07 31.54
N HIS A 116 18.56 5.32 31.24
CA HIS A 116 17.76 6.16 30.33
C HIS A 116 17.85 5.70 28.86
N SER A 117 18.27 4.45 28.62
CA SER A 117 18.62 3.94 27.32
C SER A 117 17.41 3.78 26.42
N GLN A 118 17.66 3.99 25.14
CA GLN A 118 16.66 3.76 24.10
C GLN A 118 16.19 2.30 24.09
N TRP A 119 17.09 1.36 24.35
CA TRP A 119 16.82 -0.08 24.36
C TRP A 119 15.80 -0.48 25.43
N TYR A 120 15.84 0.14 26.61
CA TYR A 120 14.83 -0.07 27.65
C TYR A 120 13.43 0.42 27.24
N LYS A 121 13.35 1.60 26.58
CA LYS A 121 12.07 2.13 26.06
C LYS A 121 11.48 1.24 24.96
N LEU A 122 12.33 0.66 24.10
CA LEU A 122 11.91 -0.30 23.07
C LEU A 122 11.35 -1.58 23.66
N TYR A 123 11.92 -2.07 24.76
CA TYR A 123 11.38 -3.21 25.52
C TYR A 123 9.98 -2.92 26.07
N ARG A 124 9.63 -1.66 26.34
CA ARG A 124 8.27 -1.26 26.77
C ARG A 124 7.28 -1.01 25.63
N SER A 125 7.71 -1.10 24.36
CA SER A 125 6.84 -0.84 23.21
C SER A 125 5.67 -1.83 23.10
N SER A 126 4.55 -1.40 22.54
CA SER A 126 3.35 -2.23 22.37
C SER A 126 3.57 -3.46 21.48
N ILE A 127 4.51 -3.40 20.54
CA ILE A 127 4.90 -4.56 19.71
C ILE A 127 5.73 -5.58 20.51
N TRP A 128 6.57 -5.11 21.45
CA TRP A 128 7.37 -6.00 22.30
C TRP A 128 6.52 -6.71 23.35
N LYS A 129 5.51 -6.05 23.93
CA LYS A 129 4.56 -6.66 24.88
C LYS A 129 3.84 -7.90 24.34
N ARG A 130 3.77 -8.07 23.02
CA ARG A 130 3.17 -9.25 22.36
C ARG A 130 4.15 -10.42 22.21
N CYS A 131 5.41 -10.24 22.55
CA CYS A 131 6.40 -11.32 22.51
C CYS A 131 6.21 -12.31 23.66
N PRO A 132 6.56 -13.59 23.45
CA PRO A 132 6.53 -14.56 24.51
C PRO A 132 7.63 -14.23 25.55
N PRO A 133 7.51 -14.74 26.79
CA PRO A 133 8.50 -14.54 27.83
C PRO A 133 9.91 -14.99 27.42
N ASN A 134 10.00 -16.03 26.57
CA ASN A 134 11.22 -16.47 25.92
C ASN A 134 11.27 -16.01 24.45
N PRO A 135 11.84 -14.83 24.15
CA PRO A 135 11.98 -14.33 22.78
C PRO A 135 13.03 -15.10 21.96
N LYS A 136 13.93 -15.89 22.58
CA LYS A 136 15.00 -16.60 21.85
C LYS A 136 14.45 -17.76 21.00
N SER A 137 13.33 -18.37 21.38
CA SER A 137 12.67 -19.47 20.64
C SER A 137 11.70 -19.00 19.55
N LEU A 138 11.63 -17.70 19.30
CA LEU A 138 10.61 -17.10 18.44
C LEU A 138 10.96 -17.30 16.96
N ASP A 139 10.25 -18.20 16.29
CA ASP A 139 10.49 -18.52 14.89
C ASP A 139 10.10 -17.34 13.95
N ARG A 140 10.66 -17.37 12.72
CA ARG A 140 10.43 -16.32 11.73
C ARG A 140 8.96 -16.17 11.34
N ARG A 141 8.15 -17.23 11.38
CA ARG A 141 6.72 -17.16 11.03
C ARG A 141 5.92 -16.51 12.16
N SER A 142 6.14 -16.90 13.42
CA SER A 142 5.49 -16.26 14.58
C SER A 142 5.85 -14.79 14.68
N LEU A 143 7.11 -14.43 14.35
CA LEU A 143 7.53 -13.03 14.31
C LEU A 143 6.71 -12.22 13.31
N ARG A 144 6.58 -12.73 12.08
CA ARG A 144 5.77 -12.09 11.03
C ARG A 144 4.29 -12.01 11.43
N SER A 145 3.78 -13.02 12.13
CA SER A 145 2.41 -13.03 12.65
C SER A 145 2.17 -11.90 13.65
N LYS A 146 3.03 -11.78 14.67
CA LYS A 146 2.95 -10.72 15.69
C LYS A 146 3.08 -9.31 15.09
N GLN A 147 3.98 -9.14 14.12
CA GLN A 147 4.10 -7.88 13.39
C GLN A 147 2.86 -7.55 12.55
N ARG A 148 2.17 -8.56 12.02
CA ARG A 148 0.93 -8.37 11.26
C ARG A 148 -0.22 -7.98 12.19
N GLU A 149 -0.35 -8.65 13.32
CA GLU A 149 -1.34 -8.35 14.36
C GLU A 149 -1.18 -6.93 14.90
N TYR A 150 0.05 -6.53 15.21
CA TYR A 150 0.37 -5.15 15.61
C TYR A 150 -0.11 -4.11 14.58
N ARG A 151 0.15 -4.36 13.29
CA ARG A 151 -0.32 -3.47 12.22
C ARG A 151 -1.83 -3.47 12.07
N GLN A 152 -2.45 -4.63 12.26
CA GLN A 152 -3.89 -4.77 12.16
C GLN A 152 -4.61 -3.97 13.27
N ASP A 153 -4.07 -3.98 14.48
CA ASP A 153 -4.63 -3.19 15.59
C ASP A 153 -4.45 -1.69 15.37
N ASN A 154 -3.29 -1.25 14.86
CA ASN A 154 -3.11 0.14 14.49
C ASN A 154 -4.09 0.58 13.40
N LEU A 155 -4.38 -0.29 12.43
CA LEU A 155 -5.41 -0.03 11.43
C LEU A 155 -6.80 0.06 12.06
N ASN A 156 -7.15 -0.84 12.98
CA ASN A 156 -8.43 -0.83 13.69
C ASN A 156 -8.60 0.45 14.51
N ASN A 157 -7.56 0.86 15.24
CA ASN A 157 -7.55 2.12 16.01
C ASN A 157 -7.75 3.34 15.10
N LYS A 158 -7.05 3.37 13.95
CA LYS A 158 -7.23 4.43 12.94
C LYS A 158 -8.67 4.47 12.43
N ARG A 159 -9.25 3.31 12.09
CA ARG A 159 -10.65 3.17 11.64
C ARG A 159 -11.68 3.61 12.68
N SER A 160 -11.38 3.42 13.97
CA SER A 160 -12.23 3.89 15.07
C SER A 160 -12.22 5.41 15.24
N THR A 161 -11.26 6.11 14.64
CA THR A 161 -11.18 7.57 14.69
C THR A 161 -12.06 8.18 13.60
N HIS A 162 -12.95 9.12 13.95
CA HIS A 162 -13.91 9.77 13.04
C HIS A 162 -13.25 10.48 11.83
N ILE A 163 -11.93 10.72 11.89
CA ILE A 163 -11.13 11.39 10.85
C ILE A 163 -10.92 10.48 9.61
N SER A 164 -11.09 9.16 9.73
CA SER A 164 -10.72 8.21 8.67
C SER A 164 -11.91 7.48 8.03
N ILE A 165 -13.01 8.18 7.77
CA ILE A 165 -14.20 7.63 7.08
C ILE A 165 -13.80 6.86 5.81
N LEU A 166 -12.80 7.35 5.06
CA LEU A 166 -12.32 6.66 3.86
C LEU A 166 -11.70 5.27 4.11
N LEU A 167 -11.16 5.01 5.31
CA LEU A 167 -10.69 3.67 5.70
C LEU A 167 -11.83 2.71 6.01
N THR A 168 -13.04 3.18 6.36
CA THR A 168 -14.18 2.28 6.62
C THR A 168 -14.64 1.60 5.33
N TYR A 169 -14.55 2.30 4.19
CA TYR A 169 -14.78 1.75 2.86
C TYR A 169 -13.67 0.78 2.38
N CYS A 170 -12.53 0.74 3.08
CA CYS A 170 -11.46 -0.22 2.81
C CYS A 170 -11.72 -1.57 3.52
N ARG A 171 -11.07 -2.65 3.07
CA ARG A 171 -11.21 -3.97 3.72
C ARG A 171 -10.70 -3.88 5.16
N PRO A 172 -11.34 -4.58 6.11
CA PRO A 172 -10.88 -4.57 7.50
C PRO A 172 -9.51 -5.22 7.64
N THR A 173 -9.13 -6.13 6.74
CA THR A 173 -7.90 -6.93 6.83
C THR A 173 -6.88 -6.60 5.76
N ILE A 174 -5.60 -6.69 6.14
CA ILE A 174 -4.43 -6.51 5.25
C ILE A 174 -4.15 -7.86 4.52
N SER A 175 -5.00 -8.28 3.56
CA SER A 175 -4.86 -9.56 2.81
C SER A 175 -5.39 -9.49 1.34
N LEU A 176 -4.81 -10.29 0.42
CA LEU A 176 -4.90 -10.33 -1.09
C LEU A 176 -6.33 -10.36 -1.68
N ASP A 177 -6.63 -9.96 -2.93
CA ASP A 177 -5.82 -9.72 -4.16
C ASP A 177 -5.78 -8.25 -4.60
N LEU A 178 -4.64 -7.81 -5.14
CA LEU A 178 -4.28 -6.40 -5.25
C LEU A 178 -4.63 -5.75 -6.60
N SER A 179 -4.42 -6.44 -7.73
CA SER A 179 -4.52 -5.81 -9.06
C SER A 179 -5.96 -5.42 -9.40
N GLU A 180 -6.89 -6.37 -9.33
CA GLU A 180 -8.32 -6.15 -9.63
C GLU A 180 -8.93 -5.13 -8.65
N ARG A 181 -8.56 -5.20 -7.37
CA ARG A 181 -9.01 -4.28 -6.33
C ARG A 181 -8.58 -2.84 -6.58
N SER A 182 -7.34 -2.61 -7.02
CA SER A 182 -6.92 -1.24 -7.39
C SER A 182 -7.66 -0.75 -8.59
N ARG A 183 -7.91 -1.58 -9.61
CA ARG A 183 -8.68 -1.15 -10.77
C ARG A 183 -10.11 -0.77 -10.40
N CYS A 184 -10.76 -1.52 -9.50
CA CYS A 184 -12.07 -1.15 -8.96
C CYS A 184 -12.03 0.19 -8.22
N ILE A 185 -10.98 0.46 -7.44
CA ILE A 185 -10.84 1.72 -6.70
C ILE A 185 -10.52 2.89 -7.65
N CYS A 186 -9.63 2.69 -8.61
CA CYS A 186 -9.30 3.64 -9.67
C CYS A 186 -10.55 3.99 -10.50
N TRP A 187 -11.35 3.00 -10.87
CA TRP A 187 -12.65 3.22 -11.53
C TRP A 187 -13.56 4.12 -10.70
N ARG A 188 -13.75 3.80 -9.41
CA ARG A 188 -14.60 4.57 -8.50
C ARG A 188 -14.12 6.02 -8.28
N LEU A 189 -12.81 6.24 -8.33
CA LEU A 189 -12.23 7.57 -8.17
C LEU A 189 -12.12 8.35 -9.50
N GLY A 190 -12.54 7.76 -10.63
CA GLY A 190 -12.37 8.34 -11.96
C GLY A 190 -10.90 8.44 -12.39
N TRP A 191 -10.03 7.64 -11.79
CA TRP A 191 -8.59 7.63 -12.01
C TRP A 191 -8.23 6.55 -13.04
N LEU A 192 -8.63 6.78 -14.29
CA LEU A 192 -8.30 5.92 -15.42
C LEU A 192 -6.96 6.33 -16.07
N PRO A 193 -6.20 5.38 -16.65
CA PRO A 193 -4.91 5.67 -17.29
C PRO A 193 -5.07 6.63 -18.46
N GLY A 194 -4.57 7.86 -18.33
CA GLY A 194 -4.67 8.93 -19.34
C GLY A 194 -5.45 10.18 -18.92
N GLY A 195 -6.01 10.22 -17.69
CA GLY A 195 -6.66 11.40 -17.13
C GLY A 195 -8.14 11.17 -16.83
N ARG A 196 -8.91 12.26 -16.64
CA ARG A 196 -10.37 12.19 -16.44
C ARG A 196 -11.05 11.86 -17.77
N TYR A 197 -11.09 10.59 -18.16
CA TYR A 197 -12.01 10.17 -19.23
C TYR A 197 -13.45 10.42 -18.77
N LYS A 198 -14.31 10.88 -19.68
CA LYS A 198 -15.75 10.88 -19.43
C LYS A 198 -16.17 9.41 -19.35
N THR A 199 -16.53 8.95 -18.14
CA THR A 199 -16.97 7.57 -17.85
C THR A 199 -17.98 7.02 -18.87
N LEU A 200 -18.86 7.89 -19.37
CA LEU A 200 -19.82 7.60 -20.45
C LEU A 200 -19.17 7.07 -21.74
N HIS A 201 -18.04 7.66 -22.17
CA HIS A 201 -17.36 7.23 -23.39
C HIS A 201 -16.74 5.84 -23.21
N THR A 202 -16.13 5.57 -22.06
CA THR A 202 -15.55 4.27 -21.73
C THR A 202 -16.62 3.18 -21.64
N ILE A 203 -17.80 3.50 -21.07
CA ILE A 203 -18.94 2.59 -20.98
C ILE A 203 -19.42 2.18 -22.38
N HIS A 204 -19.54 3.16 -23.29
CA HIS A 204 -19.94 2.92 -24.67
C HIS A 204 -18.87 2.13 -25.44
N CYS A 205 -17.61 2.57 -25.42
CA CYS A 205 -16.52 1.93 -26.16
C CYS A 205 -16.23 0.49 -25.72
N LEU A 206 -16.33 0.19 -24.42
CA LEU A 206 -16.12 -1.16 -23.91
C LEU A 206 -17.39 -2.02 -23.94
N GLN A 207 -18.51 -1.49 -24.46
CA GLN A 207 -19.82 -2.14 -24.54
C GLN A 207 -20.23 -2.76 -23.19
N MET A 208 -20.08 -2.01 -22.09
CA MET A 208 -20.17 -2.57 -20.74
C MET A 208 -21.55 -3.17 -20.46
N HIS A 209 -22.63 -2.53 -20.90
CA HIS A 209 -23.99 -3.06 -20.72
C HIS A 209 -24.18 -4.44 -21.35
N ARG A 210 -23.67 -4.62 -22.58
CA ARG A 210 -23.76 -5.90 -23.30
C ARG A 210 -22.95 -6.97 -22.59
N ARG A 211 -21.71 -6.65 -22.20
CA ARG A 211 -20.79 -7.61 -21.57
C ARG A 211 -21.22 -8.01 -20.16
N LEU A 212 -21.72 -7.06 -19.39
CA LEU A 212 -22.21 -7.29 -18.03
C LEU A 212 -23.64 -7.85 -18.01
N MET A 213 -24.29 -7.99 -19.17
CA MET A 213 -25.69 -8.40 -19.31
C MET A 213 -26.63 -7.52 -18.48
N MET A 214 -26.56 -6.21 -18.72
CA MET A 214 -27.29 -5.19 -17.97
C MET A 214 -28.11 -4.28 -18.89
N SER A 215 -29.21 -3.76 -18.37
CA SER A 215 -30.06 -2.78 -19.07
C SER A 215 -29.32 -1.48 -19.34
N GLN A 216 -29.51 -0.92 -20.54
CA GLN A 216 -28.98 0.40 -20.93
C GLN A 216 -29.55 1.55 -20.08
N THR A 217 -30.64 1.32 -19.35
CA THR A 217 -31.21 2.31 -18.42
C THR A 217 -30.31 2.62 -17.23
N ILE A 218 -29.33 1.76 -16.93
CA ILE A 218 -28.37 1.97 -15.84
C ILE A 218 -27.19 2.80 -16.37
N SER A 219 -27.05 4.05 -15.89
CA SER A 219 -26.03 4.98 -16.39
C SER A 219 -24.58 4.47 -16.23
N ASP A 220 -24.25 3.84 -15.10
CA ASP A 220 -22.93 3.24 -14.84
C ASP A 220 -23.08 1.77 -14.42
N PRO A 221 -23.04 0.82 -15.37
CA PRO A 221 -23.29 -0.59 -15.08
C PRO A 221 -22.19 -1.20 -14.22
N LEU A 222 -20.95 -0.72 -14.33
CA LEU A 222 -19.83 -1.25 -13.58
C LEU A 222 -19.87 -0.80 -12.12
N SER A 223 -20.11 0.48 -11.85
CA SER A 223 -20.28 0.97 -10.48
C SER A 223 -21.50 0.36 -9.79
N PHE A 224 -22.60 0.19 -10.53
CA PHE A 224 -23.80 -0.49 -10.02
C PHE A 224 -23.46 -1.92 -9.54
N LEU A 225 -22.78 -2.73 -10.35
CA LEU A 225 -22.36 -4.07 -9.92
C LEU A 225 -21.36 -4.03 -8.77
N LEU A 226 -20.37 -3.15 -8.81
CA LEU A 226 -19.40 -3.05 -7.72
C LEU A 226 -20.08 -2.70 -6.37
N ASN A 227 -21.20 -2.00 -6.38
CA ASN A 227 -21.98 -1.71 -5.17
C ASN A 227 -22.77 -2.93 -4.65
N MET A 228 -23.03 -3.91 -5.51
CA MET A 228 -23.71 -5.15 -5.17
C MET A 228 -22.75 -6.25 -4.69
N LEU A 229 -21.45 -5.96 -4.57
CA LEU A 229 -20.45 -6.94 -4.15
C LEU A 229 -20.82 -7.56 -2.79
N PRO A 230 -20.78 -8.91 -2.65
CA PRO A 230 -21.10 -9.56 -1.39
C PRO A 230 -20.14 -9.10 -0.29
N THR A 231 -20.69 -8.52 0.78
CA THR A 231 -19.91 -8.16 1.98
C THR A 231 -19.61 -9.36 2.87
N LYS A 232 -20.37 -10.44 2.69
CA LYS A 232 -20.20 -11.75 3.33
C LYS A 232 -20.23 -12.84 2.25
N LYS A 233 -19.67 -14.02 2.56
CA LYS A 233 -19.73 -15.17 1.65
C LYS A 233 -21.20 -15.42 1.26
N PRO A 234 -21.54 -15.46 -0.05
CA PRO A 234 -22.92 -15.70 -0.48
C PRO A 234 -23.43 -17.03 0.07
N ARG A 235 -24.64 -17.03 0.63
CA ARG A 235 -25.28 -18.23 1.18
C ARG A 235 -26.12 -18.96 0.12
N SER A 236 -26.61 -18.25 -0.89
CA SER A 236 -27.41 -18.84 -1.96
C SER A 236 -26.53 -19.29 -3.14
N PRO A 237 -26.77 -20.48 -3.71
CA PRO A 237 -26.04 -20.98 -4.87
C PRO A 237 -26.22 -20.08 -6.10
N ASN A 238 -27.41 -19.50 -6.29
CA ASN A 238 -27.70 -18.58 -7.40
C ASN A 238 -26.86 -17.30 -7.36
N THR A 239 -26.64 -16.73 -6.17
CA THR A 239 -25.78 -15.54 -6.02
C THR A 239 -24.32 -15.90 -6.24
N THR A 240 -23.87 -17.06 -5.75
CA THR A 240 -22.51 -17.56 -6.01
C THR A 240 -22.26 -17.78 -7.50
N LEU A 241 -23.19 -18.42 -8.21
CA LEU A 241 -23.09 -18.67 -9.65
C LEU A 241 -23.09 -17.35 -10.45
N SER A 242 -23.98 -16.43 -10.12
CA SER A 242 -24.06 -15.10 -10.75
C SER A 242 -22.73 -14.33 -10.64
N TRP A 243 -22.11 -14.32 -9.45
CA TRP A 243 -20.80 -13.67 -9.27
C TRP A 243 -19.65 -14.42 -9.93
N THR A 244 -19.71 -15.75 -9.97
CA THR A 244 -18.70 -16.58 -10.66
C THR A 244 -18.67 -16.29 -12.16
N ILE A 245 -19.83 -16.00 -12.77
CA ILE A 245 -19.95 -15.66 -14.19
C ILE A 245 -19.57 -14.19 -14.45
N ARG A 246 -20.00 -13.26 -13.58
CA ARG A 246 -19.81 -11.82 -13.82
C ARG A 246 -18.41 -11.31 -13.45
N TRP A 247 -17.75 -11.92 -12.46
CA TRP A 247 -16.45 -11.45 -11.97
C TRP A 247 -15.34 -11.48 -13.03
N PRO A 248 -15.16 -12.54 -13.84
CA PRO A 248 -14.18 -12.54 -14.92
C PRO A 248 -14.41 -11.41 -15.93
N THR A 249 -15.67 -11.13 -16.27
CA THR A 249 -16.04 -10.05 -17.19
C THR A 249 -15.72 -8.68 -16.62
N ILE A 250 -16.02 -8.44 -15.33
CA ILE A 250 -15.64 -7.23 -14.60
C ILE A 250 -14.13 -7.03 -14.65
N CYS A 251 -13.35 -8.08 -14.35
CA CYS A 251 -11.90 -8.00 -14.35
C CYS A 251 -11.32 -7.68 -15.73
N ARG A 252 -11.93 -8.24 -16.79
CA ARG A 252 -11.54 -7.97 -18.18
C ARG A 252 -11.85 -6.53 -18.60
N ILE A 253 -13.05 -6.03 -18.27
CA ILE A 253 -13.44 -4.62 -18.51
C ILE A 253 -12.47 -3.67 -17.80
N LEU A 254 -12.07 -3.99 -16.57
CA LEU A 254 -11.13 -3.19 -15.80
C LEU A 254 -9.68 -3.28 -16.32
N TYR A 255 -9.31 -4.39 -16.97
CA TYR A 255 -7.97 -4.60 -17.55
C TYR A 255 -7.77 -3.86 -18.87
N GLU A 256 -8.80 -3.80 -19.72
CA GLU A 256 -8.69 -3.27 -21.10
C GLU A 256 -8.23 -1.80 -21.19
N PRO A 257 -8.71 -0.86 -20.36
CA PRO A 257 -8.18 0.51 -20.34
C PRO A 257 -6.68 0.58 -20.03
N ASP A 258 -6.22 -0.24 -19.08
CA ASP A 258 -4.81 -0.30 -18.70
C ASP A 258 -3.95 -0.84 -19.85
N TYR A 259 -4.45 -1.87 -20.55
CA TYR A 259 -3.78 -2.47 -21.70
C TYR A 259 -3.67 -1.50 -22.87
N LEU A 260 -4.76 -0.82 -23.23
CA LEU A 260 -4.78 0.17 -24.31
C LEU A 260 -3.88 1.37 -24.02
N TYR A 261 -3.72 1.74 -22.74
CA TYR A 261 -2.81 2.79 -22.34
C TYR A 261 -1.33 2.37 -22.44
N GLN A 262 -1.00 1.16 -21.99
CA GLN A 262 0.36 0.62 -22.06
C GLN A 262 0.82 0.30 -23.49
N ALA A 263 -0.12 0.05 -24.40
CA ALA A 263 0.16 -0.20 -25.82
C ALA A 263 0.48 1.07 -26.63
N LYS A 264 0.40 2.28 -26.05
CA LYS A 264 0.79 3.50 -26.76
C LYS A 264 2.31 3.56 -26.94
N PRO A 265 2.83 3.69 -28.17
CA PRO A 265 4.26 3.89 -28.39
C PRO A 265 4.71 5.22 -27.75
N PRO A 266 5.99 5.32 -27.32
CA PRO A 266 6.54 6.58 -26.83
C PRO A 266 6.34 7.67 -27.90
N PRO A 267 6.09 8.93 -27.52
CA PRO A 267 5.99 10.01 -28.48
C PRO A 267 7.29 10.10 -29.27
N THR A 268 7.20 9.90 -30.58
CA THR A 268 8.32 10.07 -31.51
C THR A 268 8.81 11.50 -31.35
N HIS A 269 10.02 11.68 -30.82
CA HIS A 269 10.69 12.99 -30.87
C HIS A 269 10.78 13.41 -32.35
N PRO A 270 10.43 14.65 -32.71
CA PRO A 270 10.65 15.11 -34.07
C PRO A 270 12.15 15.05 -34.34
N LEU A 271 12.52 14.27 -35.35
CA LEU A 271 13.86 14.23 -35.91
C LEU A 271 14.21 15.67 -36.31
N THR A 272 15.14 16.30 -35.61
CA THR A 272 15.74 17.54 -36.09
C THR A 272 16.48 17.19 -37.37
N SER A 273 15.87 17.53 -38.51
CA SER A 273 16.53 17.50 -39.81
C SER A 273 17.78 18.36 -39.72
N GLY A 274 18.94 17.75 -39.86
CA GLY A 274 20.16 18.47 -40.23
C GLY A 274 19.87 19.22 -41.53
N LYS A 275 20.06 20.53 -41.50
CA LYS A 275 20.34 21.32 -42.69
C LYS A 275 21.83 21.64 -42.61
N ASP A 276 22.59 20.95 -43.44
CA ASP A 276 23.87 21.43 -43.93
C ASP A 276 23.61 22.55 -44.95
N SER A 277 24.40 23.63 -44.83
CA SER A 277 24.76 24.70 -45.79
C SER A 277 24.68 26.07 -45.15
#